data_AF-A0A542QLE0-F1
#
_entry.id   AF-A0A542QLE0-F1
#
_cell.length_a   1.000
_cell.length_b   1.000
_cell.length_c   1.000
_cell.angle_alpha   90.00
_cell.angle_beta   90.00
_cell.angle_gamma   90.00
#
_symmetry.space_group_name_H-M   'P 1'
#
loop_
_entity.id
_entity.type
_entity.pdbx_description
1 polymer ?
#
loop_
_entity_poly.entity_id
_entity_poly.type
_entity_poly.pdbx_seq_one_letter_code
_entity_poly.pdbx_strand_id
1 'polypeptide(L)'
;MSEDEQLGRQHPDVLAKDRARSPSILLSNHGDAAGSKLDVPGTILVATGLFSLVNGFSHAETHDWGSPLTWGFLIAGGLLLAAFAWWQNRAEHPLLPLRILLDRNRAASFLAVLIAGAGMFGVFLFLTYYLQLNLGFSPTKTGVAFLPMVGALMVMAQLGTTVLLPRIGSKAVIPLGFAVATAGMAWLTGIGVGSHYLSAVLPQLVVIGLGLGLVIPPAMQLATGGVAAEDARVASATVNAMQQVGGSIGTALLNTLAASAATDYLAGRDATGKLVRAHATIESYTTAFDRRTRTPFLNSLRRV
;
A
#
# COMPACT_ATOMS: atom_id res chain seq x y z
N MET A 1 15.82 -66.80 25.67
CA MET A 1 14.82 -65.96 26.36
C MET A 1 15.48 -64.60 26.52
N SER A 2 15.37 -63.77 25.48
CA SER A 2 16.16 -62.54 25.30
C SER A 2 15.61 -61.39 26.13
N GLU A 3 16.49 -60.50 26.56
CA GLU A 3 16.22 -59.36 27.46
C GLU A 3 15.11 -58.42 26.97
N ASP A 4 14.77 -58.45 25.68
CA ASP A 4 13.64 -57.69 25.10
C ASP A 4 12.25 -58.14 25.60
N GLU A 5 12.10 -59.39 26.06
CA GLU A 5 10.80 -59.87 26.56
C GLU A 5 10.52 -59.44 28.02
N GLN A 6 11.56 -59.06 28.78
CA GLN A 6 11.40 -58.53 30.14
C GLN A 6 11.09 -57.02 30.15
N LEU A 7 11.62 -56.26 29.20
CA LEU A 7 11.34 -54.83 29.05
C LEU A 7 9.88 -54.53 28.66
N GLY A 8 9.21 -55.46 27.98
CA GLY A 8 7.80 -55.34 27.57
C GLY A 8 6.77 -55.46 28.70
N ARG A 9 7.14 -55.92 29.91
CA ARG A 9 6.18 -56.11 31.02
C ARG A 9 6.26 -55.09 32.14
N GLN A 10 7.35 -54.34 32.28
CA GLN A 10 7.54 -53.45 33.44
C GLN A 10 7.10 -52.00 33.24
N HIS A 11 6.88 -51.54 32.00
CA HIS A 11 6.46 -50.17 31.73
C HIS A 11 5.48 -50.05 30.54
N PRO A 12 4.24 -50.57 30.66
CA PRO A 12 3.20 -50.33 29.65
C PRO A 12 2.91 -48.83 29.47
N ASP A 13 3.11 -48.03 30.52
CA ASP A 13 2.85 -46.59 30.52
C ASP A 13 3.90 -45.77 29.74
N VAL A 14 5.13 -46.26 29.57
CA VAL A 14 6.19 -45.52 28.88
C VAL A 14 6.05 -45.63 27.36
N LEU A 15 5.62 -46.79 26.85
CA LEU A 15 5.28 -46.98 25.43
C LEU A 15 3.95 -46.31 25.04
N ALA A 16 3.01 -46.15 25.98
CA ALA A 16 1.80 -45.36 25.76
C ALA A 16 2.08 -43.84 25.74
N LYS A 17 3.06 -43.38 26.52
CA LYS A 17 3.43 -41.96 26.61
C LYS A 17 4.20 -41.45 25.40
N ASP A 18 4.94 -42.31 24.70
CA ASP A 18 5.71 -41.91 23.50
C ASP A 18 4.89 -42.02 22.20
N ARG A 19 3.83 -42.85 22.17
CA ARG A 19 2.84 -42.85 21.07
C ARG A 19 1.90 -41.63 21.14
N ALA A 20 1.92 -40.89 22.25
CA ALA A 20 1.26 -39.58 22.42
C ALA A 20 2.09 -38.40 21.88
N ARG A 21 3.25 -38.65 21.27
CA ARG A 21 3.93 -37.69 20.39
C ARG A 21 3.48 -37.90 18.95
N SER A 22 2.23 -37.56 18.66
CA SER A 22 1.81 -37.22 17.29
C SER A 22 1.41 -35.75 17.25
N PRO A 23 1.92 -34.95 16.30
CA PRO A 23 1.63 -33.54 16.17
C PRO A 23 0.23 -33.35 15.56
N SER A 24 -0.82 -33.77 16.26
CA SER A 24 -2.21 -33.61 15.84
C SER A 24 -2.90 -32.41 16.51
N ILE A 25 -2.19 -31.63 17.32
CA ILE A 25 -2.69 -30.41 17.98
C ILE A 25 -2.64 -29.16 17.06
N LEU A 26 -2.13 -29.28 15.82
CA LEU A 26 -2.05 -28.15 14.87
C LEU A 26 -3.12 -28.14 13.77
N LEU A 27 -4.18 -28.92 13.93
CA LEU A 27 -5.41 -28.73 13.16
C LEU A 27 -6.57 -28.65 14.14
N SER A 28 -6.62 -27.55 14.90
CA SER A 28 -7.92 -26.94 15.18
C SER A 28 -8.52 -26.54 13.83
N ASN A 29 -9.11 -27.55 13.20
CA ASN A 29 -10.06 -27.42 12.11
C ASN A 29 -11.06 -26.36 12.56
N HIS A 30 -11.00 -25.17 11.95
CA HIS A 30 -12.05 -24.16 12.07
C HIS A 30 -13.28 -24.62 11.26
N GLY A 31 -13.64 -25.89 11.42
CA GLY A 31 -14.89 -26.47 10.98
C GLY A 31 -15.96 -25.97 11.92
N ASP A 32 -16.42 -24.74 11.67
CA ASP A 32 -17.77 -24.26 11.88
C ASP A 32 -17.98 -22.94 11.11
N ALA A 33 -17.62 -22.96 9.82
CA ALA A 33 -18.25 -22.07 8.83
C ALA A 33 -19.54 -22.69 8.25
N ALA A 34 -20.14 -23.65 8.97
CA ALA A 34 -21.33 -24.37 8.53
C ALA A 34 -22.67 -23.68 8.88
N GLY A 35 -22.64 -22.45 9.43
CA GLY A 35 -23.85 -21.70 9.79
C GLY A 35 -23.85 -20.20 9.49
N SER A 36 -22.71 -19.62 9.10
CA SER A 36 -22.65 -18.21 8.70
C SER A 36 -23.08 -18.10 7.24
N LYS A 37 -24.33 -17.68 6.99
CA LYS A 37 -24.80 -17.39 5.63
C LYS A 37 -23.95 -16.27 5.06
N LEU A 38 -23.24 -16.56 3.96
CA LEU A 38 -22.43 -15.58 3.24
C LEU A 38 -23.32 -14.43 2.76
N ASP A 39 -22.92 -13.19 3.05
CA ASP A 39 -23.53 -11.98 2.51
C ASP A 39 -23.17 -11.81 1.03
N VAL A 40 -23.82 -12.59 0.17
CA VAL A 40 -23.61 -12.58 -1.28
C VAL A 40 -23.90 -11.20 -1.87
N PRO A 41 -25.01 -10.51 -1.54
CA PRO A 41 -25.28 -9.17 -2.07
C PRO A 41 -24.22 -8.15 -1.65
N GLY A 42 -23.81 -8.16 -0.38
CA GLY A 42 -22.74 -7.29 0.11
C GLY A 42 -21.40 -7.58 -0.58
N THR A 43 -21.06 -8.86 -0.78
CA THR A 43 -19.85 -9.27 -1.49
C THR A 43 -19.83 -8.75 -2.92
N ILE A 44 -20.94 -8.87 -3.66
CA ILE A 44 -21.04 -8.37 -5.03
C ILE A 44 -20.91 -6.85 -5.06
N LEU A 45 -21.61 -6.13 -4.18
CA LEU A 45 -21.56 -4.68 -4.11
C LEU A 45 -20.15 -4.15 -3.82
N VAL A 46 -19.46 -4.72 -2.83
CA VAL A 46 -18.11 -4.26 -2.46
C VAL A 46 -17.09 -4.65 -3.53
N ALA A 47 -17.18 -5.85 -4.11
CA ALA A 47 -16.25 -6.30 -5.15
C ALA A 47 -16.39 -5.45 -6.42
N THR A 48 -17.62 -5.23 -6.89
CA THR A 48 -17.89 -4.40 -8.09
C THR A 48 -17.61 -2.93 -7.83
N GLY A 49 -17.89 -2.42 -6.63
CA GLY A 49 -17.58 -1.04 -6.23
C GLY A 49 -16.08 -0.76 -6.18
N LEU A 50 -15.30 -1.61 -5.51
CA LEU A 50 -13.83 -1.50 -5.47
C LEU A 50 -13.21 -1.69 -6.86
N PHE A 51 -13.69 -2.66 -7.64
CA PHE A 51 -13.26 -2.85 -9.02
C PHE A 51 -13.49 -1.58 -9.85
N SER A 52 -14.69 -0.99 -9.75
CA SER A 52 -15.03 0.24 -10.47
C SER A 52 -14.14 1.41 -10.05
N LEU A 53 -13.87 1.58 -8.75
CA LEU A 53 -12.97 2.64 -8.28
C LEU A 53 -11.54 2.47 -8.80
N VAL A 54 -10.94 1.29 -8.60
CA VAL A 54 -9.57 0.99 -9.03
C VAL A 54 -9.45 1.13 -10.54
N ASN A 55 -10.44 0.61 -11.30
CA ASN A 55 -10.48 0.74 -12.74
C ASN A 55 -10.66 2.19 -13.20
N GLY A 56 -11.46 2.99 -12.49
CA GLY A 56 -11.62 4.41 -12.75
C GLY A 56 -10.31 5.18 -12.58
N PHE A 57 -9.58 4.96 -11.49
CA PHE A 57 -8.26 5.57 -11.30
C PHE A 57 -7.23 5.08 -12.31
N SER A 58 -7.22 3.79 -12.65
CA SER A 58 -6.35 3.25 -13.70
C SER A 58 -6.67 3.81 -15.09
N HIS A 59 -7.94 4.08 -15.39
CA HIS A 59 -8.35 4.79 -16.60
C HIS A 59 -7.90 6.25 -16.58
N ALA A 60 -7.98 6.93 -15.43
CA ALA A 60 -7.46 8.29 -15.27
C ALA A 60 -5.94 8.35 -15.52
N GLU A 61 -5.21 7.31 -15.12
CA GLU A 61 -3.77 7.17 -15.37
C GLU A 61 -3.44 6.97 -16.86
N THR A 62 -4.28 6.28 -17.62
CA THR A 62 -3.97 5.89 -19.02
C THR A 62 -4.63 6.76 -20.09
N HIS A 63 -5.81 7.32 -19.82
CA HIS A 63 -6.67 8.01 -20.79
C HIS A 63 -7.06 9.43 -20.35
N ASP A 64 -6.35 9.99 -19.35
CA ASP A 64 -6.58 11.30 -18.74
C ASP A 64 -7.96 11.47 -18.05
N TRP A 65 -8.07 12.53 -17.25
CA TRP A 65 -9.28 12.87 -16.47
C TRP A 65 -10.46 13.34 -17.33
N GLY A 66 -10.23 13.65 -18.61
CA GLY A 66 -11.26 14.12 -19.54
C GLY A 66 -12.18 13.02 -20.06
N SER A 67 -11.83 11.74 -19.86
CA SER A 67 -12.64 10.63 -20.35
C SER A 67 -13.95 10.48 -19.55
N PRO A 68 -15.13 10.46 -20.20
CA PRO A 68 -16.41 10.19 -19.55
C PRO A 68 -16.44 8.85 -18.82
N LEU A 69 -15.65 7.87 -19.28
CA LEU A 69 -15.53 6.55 -18.65
C LEU A 69 -14.85 6.63 -17.28
N THR A 70 -13.84 7.49 -17.12
CA THR A 70 -13.16 7.71 -15.83
C THR A 70 -14.15 8.16 -14.76
N TRP A 71 -14.93 9.21 -15.05
CA TRP A 71 -15.96 9.70 -14.14
C TRP A 71 -17.10 8.70 -13.96
N GLY A 72 -17.49 7.99 -15.03
CA GLY A 72 -18.49 6.92 -14.95
C GLY A 72 -18.10 5.82 -13.96
N PHE A 73 -16.88 5.33 -14.02
CA PHE A 73 -16.36 4.31 -13.09
C PHE A 73 -16.20 4.83 -11.66
N LEU A 74 -15.73 6.07 -11.48
CA LEU A 74 -15.57 6.66 -10.15
C LEU A 74 -16.92 6.90 -9.46
N ILE A 75 -17.89 7.46 -10.19
CA ILE A 75 -19.25 7.70 -9.69
C ILE A 75 -19.94 6.35 -9.40
N ALA A 76 -19.88 5.40 -10.35
CA ALA A 76 -20.45 4.07 -10.15
C ALA A 76 -19.83 3.35 -8.93
N GLY A 77 -18.50 3.41 -8.79
CA GLY A 77 -17.79 2.86 -7.64
C GLY A 77 -18.22 3.50 -6.33
N GLY A 78 -18.31 4.82 -6.27
CA GLY A 78 -18.80 5.56 -5.10
C GLY A 78 -20.24 5.18 -4.72
N LEU A 79 -21.14 5.09 -5.71
CA LEU A 79 -22.54 4.68 -5.49
C LEU A 79 -22.65 3.23 -5.02
N LEU A 80 -21.87 2.31 -5.60
CA LEU A 80 -21.86 0.90 -5.20
C LEU A 80 -21.32 0.71 -3.78
N LEU A 81 -20.29 1.45 -3.39
CA LEU A 81 -19.78 1.42 -2.02
C LEU A 81 -20.74 2.09 -1.02
N ALA A 82 -21.44 3.14 -1.42
CA ALA A 82 -22.50 3.73 -0.60
C ALA A 82 -23.67 2.76 -0.42
N ALA A 83 -24.07 2.07 -1.49
CA ALA A 83 -25.08 1.00 -1.45
C ALA A 83 -24.61 -0.18 -0.59
N PHE A 84 -23.33 -0.54 -0.64
CA PHE A 84 -22.74 -1.53 0.26
C PHE A 84 -22.85 -1.10 1.72
N ALA A 85 -22.43 0.13 2.06
CA ALA A 85 -22.51 0.65 3.43
C ALA A 85 -23.96 0.70 3.94
N TRP A 86 -24.91 1.07 3.07
CA TRP A 86 -26.34 1.02 3.38
C TRP A 86 -26.83 -0.42 3.59
N TRP A 87 -26.42 -1.36 2.73
CA TRP A 87 -26.76 -2.79 2.84
C TRP A 87 -26.22 -3.42 4.12
N GLN A 88 -24.99 -3.09 4.52
CA GLN A 88 -24.39 -3.59 5.76
C GLN A 88 -25.17 -3.17 7.03
N ASN A 89 -25.93 -2.07 6.98
CA ASN A 89 -26.80 -1.68 8.09
C ASN A 89 -28.08 -2.52 8.20
N ARG A 90 -28.45 -3.26 7.15
CA ARG A 90 -29.74 -3.96 7.03
C ARG A 90 -29.60 -5.48 6.91
N ALA A 91 -28.41 -5.98 6.56
CA ALA A 91 -28.14 -7.41 6.41
C ALA A 91 -28.23 -8.17 7.75
N GLU A 92 -28.83 -9.37 7.73
CA GLU A 92 -28.92 -10.26 8.90
C GLU A 92 -27.54 -10.80 9.33
N HIS A 93 -26.64 -10.99 8.37
CA HIS A 93 -25.26 -11.44 8.58
C HIS A 93 -24.30 -10.51 7.83
N PRO A 94 -23.98 -9.32 8.37
CA PRO A 94 -23.17 -8.34 7.66
C PRO A 94 -21.74 -8.85 7.42
N LEU A 95 -21.28 -8.74 6.16
CA LEU A 95 -19.91 -9.04 5.77
C LEU A 95 -18.88 -8.19 6.50
N LEU A 96 -19.22 -6.93 6.77
CA LEU A 96 -18.35 -5.99 7.45
C LEU A 96 -19.13 -5.33 8.58
N PRO A 97 -19.00 -5.85 9.82
CA PRO A 97 -19.60 -5.23 10.98
C PRO A 97 -19.10 -3.79 11.08
N LEU A 98 -19.98 -2.80 10.87
CA LEU A 98 -19.62 -1.39 10.85
C LEU A 98 -18.89 -0.94 12.13
N ARG A 99 -19.14 -1.62 13.26
CA ARG A 99 -18.37 -1.47 14.51
C ARG A 99 -16.85 -1.54 14.34
N ILE A 100 -16.35 -2.31 13.38
CA ILE A 100 -14.92 -2.44 13.08
C ILE A 100 -14.38 -1.15 12.43
N LEU A 101 -15.16 -0.50 11.57
CA LEU A 101 -14.79 0.78 10.96
C LEU A 101 -15.01 1.98 11.88
N LEU A 102 -16.00 1.89 12.77
CA LEU A 102 -16.27 2.93 13.78
C LEU A 102 -15.21 2.98 14.89
N ASP A 103 -14.42 1.92 15.08
CA ASP A 103 -13.27 1.96 15.98
C ASP A 103 -12.19 2.90 15.43
N ARG A 104 -11.87 3.94 16.19
CA ARG A 104 -10.95 4.99 15.77
C ARG A 104 -9.53 4.47 15.49
N ASN A 105 -9.08 3.43 16.18
CA ASN A 105 -7.73 2.88 15.96
C ASN A 105 -7.69 2.09 14.64
N ARG A 106 -8.76 1.36 14.31
CA ARG A 106 -8.89 0.62 13.05
C ARG A 106 -9.12 1.53 11.86
N ALA A 107 -9.99 2.53 11.99
CA ALA A 107 -10.15 3.57 10.97
C ALA A 107 -8.80 4.23 10.65
N ALA A 108 -8.01 4.55 11.68
CA ALA A 108 -6.68 5.12 11.50
C ALA A 108 -5.70 4.14 10.82
N SER A 109 -5.76 2.84 11.12
CA SER A 109 -4.90 1.86 10.43
C SER A 109 -5.29 1.65 8.98
N PHE A 110 -6.58 1.58 8.65
CA PHE A 110 -7.05 1.52 7.27
C PHE A 110 -6.62 2.75 6.47
N LEU A 111 -6.77 3.95 7.06
CA LEU A 111 -6.29 5.18 6.44
C LEU A 111 -4.77 5.18 6.25
N ALA A 112 -4.01 4.72 7.24
CA ALA A 112 -2.56 4.59 7.12
C ALA A 112 -2.16 3.64 5.99
N VAL A 113 -2.85 2.51 5.83
CA VAL A 113 -2.57 1.55 4.75
C VAL A 113 -2.92 2.13 3.40
N LEU A 114 -4.02 2.88 3.30
CA LEU A 114 -4.40 3.58 2.07
C LEU A 114 -3.34 4.62 1.66
N ILE A 115 -2.89 5.45 2.60
CA ILE A 115 -1.86 6.48 2.35
C ILE A 115 -0.51 5.82 2.01
N ALA A 116 -0.14 4.76 2.74
CA ALA A 116 1.08 4.01 2.48
C ALA A 116 1.04 3.34 1.10
N GLY A 117 -0.10 2.76 0.72
CA GLY A 117 -0.32 2.23 -0.62
C GLY A 117 -0.13 3.30 -1.69
N ALA A 118 -0.82 4.43 -1.56
CA ALA A 118 -0.68 5.55 -2.51
C ALA A 118 0.77 6.03 -2.67
N GLY A 119 1.47 6.23 -1.54
CA GLY A 119 2.87 6.64 -1.55
C GLY A 119 3.81 5.57 -2.13
N MET A 120 3.61 4.30 -1.77
CA MET A 120 4.46 3.19 -2.21
C MET A 120 4.36 2.95 -3.72
N PHE A 121 3.14 2.80 -4.25
CA PHE A 121 2.94 2.65 -5.69
C PHE A 121 3.43 3.89 -6.44
N GLY A 122 3.25 5.06 -5.82
CA GLY A 122 3.74 6.28 -6.41
C GLY A 122 5.26 6.39 -6.51
N VAL A 123 5.97 6.06 -5.44
CA VAL A 123 7.44 5.97 -5.43
C VAL A 123 7.91 4.96 -6.48
N PHE A 124 7.27 3.78 -6.54
CA PHE A 124 7.63 2.77 -7.52
C PHE A 124 7.48 3.27 -8.96
N LEU A 125 6.35 3.91 -9.28
CA LEU A 125 6.08 4.45 -10.60
C LEU A 125 7.13 5.52 -10.97
N PHE A 126 7.27 6.54 -10.13
CA PHE A 126 8.21 7.63 -10.33
C PHE A 126 9.65 7.13 -10.52
N LEU A 127 10.11 6.28 -9.60
CA LEU A 127 11.49 5.82 -9.64
C LEU A 127 11.74 4.86 -10.79
N THR A 128 10.75 4.07 -11.18
CA THR A 128 10.82 3.23 -12.39
C THR A 128 11.03 4.10 -13.63
N TYR A 129 10.23 5.16 -13.80
CA TYR A 129 10.42 6.11 -14.90
C TYR A 129 11.77 6.82 -14.83
N TYR A 130 12.20 7.25 -13.64
CA TYR A 130 13.50 7.89 -13.47
C TYR A 130 14.66 6.95 -13.86
N LEU A 131 14.67 5.72 -13.37
CA LEU A 131 15.73 4.76 -13.65
C LEU A 131 15.76 4.34 -15.12
N GLN A 132 14.60 4.10 -15.73
CA GLN A 132 14.52 3.64 -17.11
C GLN A 132 14.71 4.78 -18.13
N LEU A 133 14.02 5.91 -17.95
CA LEU A 133 14.04 7.01 -18.92
C LEU A 133 15.24 7.95 -18.73
N ASN A 134 15.67 8.23 -17.49
CA ASN A 134 16.78 9.15 -17.24
C ASN A 134 18.13 8.43 -17.11
N LEU A 135 18.17 7.28 -16.44
CA LEU A 135 19.42 6.51 -16.28
C LEU A 135 19.61 5.40 -17.32
N GLY A 136 18.63 5.15 -18.18
CA GLY A 136 18.71 4.13 -19.24
C GLY A 136 18.79 2.70 -18.71
N PHE A 137 18.29 2.43 -17.50
CA PHE A 137 18.33 1.08 -16.93
C PHE A 137 17.34 0.16 -17.66
N SER A 138 17.72 -1.10 -17.85
CA SER A 138 16.76 -2.12 -18.29
C SER A 138 15.72 -2.39 -17.19
N PRO A 139 14.55 -2.95 -17.52
CA PRO A 139 13.55 -3.35 -16.53
C PRO A 139 14.13 -4.30 -15.46
N THR A 140 15.00 -5.22 -15.87
CA THR A 140 15.69 -6.16 -14.96
C THR A 140 16.60 -5.45 -13.97
N LYS A 141 17.39 -4.48 -14.45
CA LYS A 141 18.29 -3.70 -13.59
C LYS A 141 17.50 -2.78 -12.64
N THR A 142 16.37 -2.25 -13.12
CA THR A 142 15.45 -1.44 -12.31
C THR A 142 14.85 -2.27 -11.17
N GLY A 143 14.44 -3.50 -11.43
CA GLY A 143 13.98 -4.41 -10.37
C GLY A 143 15.04 -4.67 -9.30
N VAL A 144 16.28 -4.93 -9.71
CA VAL A 144 17.42 -5.12 -8.78
C VAL A 144 17.70 -3.85 -7.97
N ALA A 145 17.53 -2.67 -8.57
CA ALA A 145 17.69 -1.39 -7.90
C ALA A 145 16.66 -1.17 -6.76
N PHE A 146 15.49 -1.81 -6.80
CA PHE A 146 14.53 -1.72 -5.68
C PHE A 146 14.85 -2.65 -4.50
N LEU A 147 15.77 -3.61 -4.64
CA LEU A 147 16.08 -4.57 -3.57
C LEU A 147 16.53 -3.92 -2.25
N PRO A 148 17.39 -2.87 -2.23
CA PRO A 148 17.77 -2.21 -1.00
C PRO A 148 16.58 -1.61 -0.24
N MET A 149 15.59 -1.08 -0.96
CA MET A 149 14.36 -0.54 -0.37
C MET A 149 13.54 -1.65 0.29
N VAL A 150 13.37 -2.79 -0.40
CA VAL A 150 12.64 -3.95 0.14
C VAL A 150 13.37 -4.51 1.37
N GLY A 151 14.70 -4.61 1.32
CA GLY A 151 15.51 -5.04 2.45
C GLY A 151 15.37 -4.11 3.65
N ALA A 152 15.46 -2.80 3.44
CA ALA A 152 15.25 -1.80 4.48
C ALA A 152 13.84 -1.88 5.09
N LEU A 153 12.82 -2.04 4.25
CA LEU A 153 11.44 -2.25 4.67
C LEU A 153 11.31 -3.49 5.53
N MET A 154 11.86 -4.64 5.11
CA MET A 154 11.79 -5.90 5.88
C MET A 154 12.49 -5.78 7.24
N VAL A 155 13.70 -5.21 7.26
CA VAL A 155 14.45 -4.99 8.51
C VAL A 155 13.66 -4.09 9.45
N MET A 156 13.15 -2.97 8.96
CA MET A 156 12.43 -2.01 9.79
C MET A 156 11.03 -2.49 10.17
N ALA A 157 10.40 -3.33 9.34
CA ALA A 157 9.17 -4.03 9.69
C ALA A 157 9.36 -4.95 10.89
N GLN A 158 10.43 -5.74 10.89
CA GLN A 158 10.75 -6.61 12.01
C GLN A 158 11.10 -5.81 13.27
N LEU A 159 12.02 -4.84 13.17
CA LEU A 159 12.41 -3.99 14.31
C LEU A 159 11.24 -3.14 14.83
N GLY A 160 10.43 -2.62 13.91
CA GLY A 160 9.25 -1.81 14.21
C GLY A 160 8.25 -2.60 15.05
N THR A 161 7.99 -3.85 14.67
CA THR A 161 7.02 -4.71 15.37
C THR A 161 7.56 -5.35 16.64
N THR A 162 8.83 -5.75 16.71
CA THR A 162 9.38 -6.44 17.89
C THR A 162 9.95 -5.51 18.95
N VAL A 163 10.49 -4.36 18.55
CA VAL A 163 11.19 -3.45 19.47
C VAL A 163 10.39 -2.18 19.72
N LEU A 164 9.96 -1.50 18.65
CA LEU A 164 9.33 -0.18 18.80
C LEU A 164 7.87 -0.31 19.24
N LEU A 165 7.12 -1.23 18.65
CA LEU A 165 5.70 -1.39 18.92
C LEU A 165 5.41 -1.70 20.40
N PRO A 166 6.14 -2.61 21.09
CA PRO A 166 5.93 -2.85 22.52
C PRO A 166 6.39 -1.69 23.42
N ARG A 167 7.31 -0.83 22.94
CA ARG A 167 7.89 0.25 23.76
C ARG A 167 7.12 1.56 23.68
N ILE A 168 6.73 1.99 22.48
CA ILE A 168 6.11 3.30 22.24
C ILE A 168 4.70 3.21 21.64
N GLY A 169 4.23 2.01 21.30
CA GLY A 169 2.87 1.76 20.81
C GLY A 169 2.61 2.20 19.37
N SER A 170 1.57 1.63 18.75
CA SER A 170 1.23 1.86 17.32
C SER A 170 0.95 3.33 17.00
N LYS A 171 0.38 4.07 17.95
CA LYS A 171 0.02 5.49 17.81
C LYS A 171 1.23 6.42 17.62
N ALA A 172 2.42 6.03 18.10
CA ALA A 172 3.64 6.78 17.88
C ALA A 172 4.47 6.23 16.70
N VAL A 173 4.50 4.89 16.55
CA VAL A 173 5.30 4.23 15.49
C VAL A 173 4.81 4.58 14.09
N ILE A 174 3.48 4.57 13.85
CA ILE A 174 2.93 4.80 12.51
C ILE A 174 3.19 6.25 12.03
N PRO A 175 2.88 7.31 12.81
CA PRO A 175 3.23 8.68 12.41
C PRO A 175 4.74 8.90 12.23
N LEU A 176 5.57 8.26 13.06
CA LEU A 176 7.03 8.31 12.91
C LEU A 176 7.46 7.69 11.58
N GLY A 177 6.90 6.53 11.23
CA GLY A 177 7.15 5.88 9.94
C GLY A 177 6.75 6.76 8.76
N PHE A 178 5.59 7.41 8.84
CA PHE A 178 5.18 8.40 7.84
C PHE A 178 6.12 9.59 7.78
N ALA A 179 6.55 10.15 8.91
CA ALA A 179 7.50 11.25 8.92
C ALA A 179 8.83 10.87 8.24
N VAL A 180 9.33 9.65 8.50
CA VAL A 180 10.54 9.12 7.86
C VAL A 180 10.32 8.90 6.36
N ALA A 181 9.20 8.29 5.96
CA ALA A 181 8.88 8.07 4.55
C ALA A 181 8.72 9.40 3.80
N THR A 182 8.03 10.37 4.38
CA THR A 182 7.87 11.72 3.84
C THR A 182 9.22 12.44 3.77
N ALA A 183 10.10 12.30 4.75
CA ALA A 183 11.44 12.87 4.69
C ALA A 183 12.28 12.24 3.56
N GLY A 184 12.20 10.93 3.36
CA GLY A 184 12.83 10.25 2.22
C GLY A 184 12.27 10.72 0.87
N MET A 185 10.96 10.89 0.77
CA MET A 185 10.29 11.45 -0.40
C MET A 185 10.73 12.90 -0.64
N ALA A 186 10.74 13.72 0.42
CA ALA A 186 11.18 15.12 0.45
C ALA A 186 12.67 15.27 0.09
N TRP A 187 13.46 14.19 0.18
CA TRP A 187 14.86 14.14 -0.20
C TRP A 187 15.05 13.72 -1.67
N LEU A 188 14.21 12.81 -2.21
CA LEU A 188 14.21 12.48 -3.65
C LEU A 188 13.99 13.70 -4.54
N THR A 189 13.22 14.64 -4.03
CA THR A 189 13.04 16.02 -4.50
C THR A 189 14.33 16.72 -4.95
N GLY A 190 15.42 16.57 -4.21
CA GLY A 190 16.68 17.26 -4.50
C GLY A 190 17.51 16.64 -5.62
N ILE A 191 17.02 15.62 -6.32
CA ILE A 191 17.77 14.91 -7.35
C ILE A 191 17.83 15.75 -8.64
N GLY A 192 19.05 16.12 -9.05
CA GLY A 192 19.32 16.84 -10.29
C GLY A 192 19.81 15.95 -11.43
N VAL A 193 19.71 16.45 -12.67
CA VAL A 193 20.19 15.80 -13.90
C VAL A 193 21.70 15.56 -13.81
N GLY A 194 22.14 14.30 -13.70
CA GLY A 194 23.55 13.91 -13.51
C GLY A 194 23.86 13.19 -12.19
N SER A 195 22.84 13.02 -11.34
CA SER A 195 22.97 12.34 -10.06
C SER A 195 23.22 10.83 -10.21
N HIS A 196 24.29 10.31 -9.61
CA HIS A 196 24.58 8.87 -9.63
C HIS A 196 23.65 8.06 -8.72
N TYR A 197 23.24 6.88 -9.18
CA TYR A 197 22.33 5.99 -8.45
C TYR A 197 22.77 5.70 -7.00
N LEU A 198 24.06 5.40 -6.78
CA LEU A 198 24.57 5.04 -5.45
C LEU A 198 24.55 6.21 -4.46
N SER A 199 24.76 7.44 -4.91
CA SER A 199 24.89 8.60 -4.03
C SER A 199 23.58 9.38 -3.85
N ALA A 200 22.70 9.34 -4.84
CA ALA A 200 21.52 10.21 -4.89
C ALA A 200 20.18 9.48 -4.93
N VAL A 201 20.15 8.16 -5.09
CA VAL A 201 18.91 7.39 -5.13
C VAL A 201 18.87 6.34 -4.03
N LEU A 202 19.97 5.60 -3.85
CA LEU A 202 20.04 4.49 -2.91
C LEU A 202 19.81 4.90 -1.44
N PRO A 203 20.39 6.00 -0.91
CA PRO A 203 20.11 6.44 0.46
C PRO A 203 18.63 6.78 0.67
N GLN A 204 18.02 7.47 -0.29
CA GLN A 204 16.63 7.92 -0.25
C GLN A 204 15.68 6.72 -0.31
N LEU A 205 15.96 5.76 -1.21
CA LEU A 205 15.25 4.47 -1.29
C LEU A 205 15.26 3.72 0.04
N VAL A 206 16.42 3.67 0.69
CA VAL A 206 16.55 3.02 2.01
C VAL A 206 15.70 3.75 3.04
N VAL A 207 15.78 5.08 3.12
CA VAL A 207 14.98 5.89 4.07
C VAL A 207 13.48 5.68 3.85
N ILE A 208 13.02 5.68 2.60
CA ILE A 208 11.61 5.40 2.28
C ILE A 208 11.23 3.98 2.71
N GLY A 209 12.07 2.99 2.40
CA GLY A 209 11.87 1.60 2.83
C GLY A 209 11.75 1.48 4.35
N LEU A 210 12.65 2.11 5.10
CA LEU A 210 12.59 2.15 6.57
C LEU A 210 11.26 2.76 7.06
N GLY A 211 10.86 3.89 6.49
CA GLY A 211 9.60 4.55 6.84
C GLY A 211 8.38 3.67 6.58
N LEU A 212 8.29 3.04 5.41
CA LEU A 212 7.20 2.11 5.06
C LEU A 212 7.19 0.87 5.96
N GLY A 213 8.37 0.36 6.36
CA GLY A 213 8.49 -0.75 7.31
C GLY A 213 7.96 -0.41 8.71
N LEU A 214 8.02 0.86 9.11
CA LEU A 214 7.40 1.34 10.36
C LEU A 214 5.88 1.57 10.25
N VAL A 215 5.33 1.66 9.04
CA VAL A 215 3.90 1.93 8.85
C VAL A 215 3.14 0.63 8.62
N ILE A 216 3.49 -0.14 7.59
CA ILE A 216 2.63 -1.20 7.06
C ILE A 216 2.38 -2.30 8.12
N PRO A 217 3.40 -2.99 8.66
CA PRO A 217 3.16 -4.09 9.60
C PRO A 217 2.48 -3.64 10.92
N PRO A 218 2.88 -2.54 11.58
CA PRO A 218 2.15 -2.04 12.74
C PRO A 218 0.70 -1.65 12.43
N ALA A 219 0.42 -1.10 11.24
CA ALA A 219 -0.94 -0.82 10.80
C ALA A 219 -1.74 -2.11 10.57
N MET A 220 -1.13 -3.16 9.99
CA MET A 220 -1.76 -4.49 9.88
C MET A 220 -2.15 -5.02 11.25
N GLN A 221 -1.21 -5.01 12.20
CA GLN A 221 -1.47 -5.49 13.56
C GLN A 221 -2.52 -4.66 14.28
N LEU A 222 -2.60 -3.35 14.03
CA LEU A 222 -3.65 -2.51 14.59
C LEU A 222 -5.03 -2.76 13.95
N ALA A 223 -5.06 -3.11 12.66
CA ALA A 223 -6.29 -3.45 11.94
C ALA A 223 -6.85 -4.83 12.36
N THR A 224 -5.97 -5.81 12.60
CA THR A 224 -6.33 -7.20 12.96
C THR A 224 -6.24 -7.49 14.45
N GLY A 225 -5.69 -6.58 15.26
CA GLY A 225 -5.55 -6.72 16.70
C GLY A 225 -6.90 -6.64 17.41
N GLY A 226 -7.17 -7.58 18.32
CA GLY A 226 -8.36 -7.58 19.17
C GLY A 226 -9.69 -7.74 18.43
N VAL A 227 -9.70 -8.24 17.19
CA VAL A 227 -10.94 -8.72 16.56
C VAL A 227 -11.21 -10.16 16.97
N ALA A 228 -12.49 -10.51 17.10
CA ALA A 228 -12.89 -11.90 17.21
C ALA A 228 -12.35 -12.68 15.99
N ALA A 229 -11.99 -13.96 16.16
CA ALA A 229 -11.36 -14.76 15.11
C ALA A 229 -12.21 -14.82 13.81
N GLU A 230 -13.53 -14.69 13.96
CA GLU A 230 -14.52 -14.58 12.89
C GLU A 230 -14.37 -13.31 12.02
N ASP A 231 -13.98 -12.19 12.62
CA ASP A 231 -13.88 -10.88 11.96
C ASP A 231 -12.46 -10.58 11.42
N ALA A 232 -11.45 -11.37 11.83
CA ALA A 232 -10.06 -11.18 11.41
C ALA A 232 -9.89 -11.27 9.88
N ARG A 233 -10.67 -12.15 9.23
CA ARG A 233 -10.69 -12.31 7.77
C ARG A 233 -11.17 -11.03 7.08
N VAL A 234 -12.21 -10.41 7.62
CA VAL A 234 -12.80 -9.18 7.11
C VAL A 234 -11.86 -8.00 7.29
N ALA A 235 -11.22 -7.88 8.46
CA ALA A 235 -10.21 -6.85 8.70
C ALA A 235 -9.02 -6.97 7.73
N SER A 236 -8.52 -8.19 7.48
CA SER A 236 -7.46 -8.42 6.50
C SER A 236 -7.88 -8.11 5.06
N ALA A 237 -9.10 -8.50 4.66
CA ALA A 237 -9.64 -8.16 3.34
C ALA A 237 -9.78 -6.64 3.16
N THR A 238 -10.25 -5.94 4.19
CA THR A 238 -10.40 -4.48 4.18
C THR A 238 -9.03 -3.80 4.03
N VAL A 239 -8.03 -4.26 4.77
CA VAL A 239 -6.64 -3.80 4.65
C VAL A 239 -6.12 -3.93 3.22
N ASN A 240 -6.32 -5.08 2.58
CA ASN A 240 -5.87 -5.32 1.21
C ASN A 240 -6.61 -4.40 0.24
N ALA A 241 -7.92 -4.23 0.42
CA ALA A 241 -8.71 -3.30 -0.37
C ALA A 241 -8.19 -1.85 -0.24
N MET A 242 -7.90 -1.39 0.98
CA MET A 242 -7.33 -0.06 1.22
C MET A 242 -5.97 0.11 0.53
N GLN A 243 -5.13 -0.93 0.56
CA GLN A 243 -3.83 -0.91 -0.12
C GLN A 243 -3.99 -0.80 -1.65
N GLN A 244 -4.90 -1.56 -2.25
CA GLN A 244 -5.16 -1.55 -3.69
C GLN A 244 -5.79 -0.24 -4.17
N VAL A 245 -6.80 0.25 -3.45
CA VAL A 245 -7.43 1.55 -3.74
C VAL A 245 -6.41 2.67 -3.57
N GLY A 246 -5.67 2.68 -2.46
CA GLY A 246 -4.58 3.61 -2.22
C GLY A 246 -3.56 3.62 -3.35
N GLY A 247 -3.10 2.43 -3.77
CA GLY A 247 -2.18 2.28 -4.89
C GLY A 247 -2.70 2.92 -6.19
N SER A 248 -3.95 2.63 -6.57
CA SER A 248 -4.57 3.20 -7.77
C SER A 248 -4.71 4.73 -7.72
N ILE A 249 -5.05 5.28 -6.54
CA ILE A 249 -5.11 6.73 -6.33
C ILE A 249 -3.70 7.33 -6.47
N GLY A 250 -2.69 6.69 -5.87
CA GLY A 250 -1.30 7.14 -5.92
C GLY A 250 -0.75 7.21 -7.34
N THR A 251 -0.98 6.17 -8.15
CA THR A 251 -0.51 6.16 -9.55
C THR A 251 -1.25 7.18 -10.41
N ALA A 252 -2.59 7.29 -10.28
CA ALA A 252 -3.38 8.28 -11.00
C ALA A 252 -2.94 9.72 -10.67
N LEU A 253 -2.74 10.05 -9.39
CA LEU A 253 -2.28 11.37 -8.97
C LEU A 253 -0.88 11.69 -9.49
N LEU A 254 0.04 10.73 -9.48
CA LEU A 254 1.38 10.94 -10.03
C LEU A 254 1.39 11.13 -11.52
N ASN A 255 0.59 10.38 -12.27
CA ASN A 255 0.42 10.61 -13.69
C ASN A 255 -0.11 12.02 -13.96
N THR A 256 -1.09 12.47 -13.16
CA THR A 256 -1.64 13.83 -13.24
C THR A 256 -0.57 14.89 -12.98
N LEU A 257 0.24 14.71 -11.94
CA LEU A 257 1.33 15.62 -11.60
C LEU A 257 2.42 15.63 -12.69
N ALA A 258 2.78 14.46 -13.22
CA ALA A 258 3.75 14.33 -14.31
C ALA A 258 3.26 14.99 -15.60
N ALA A 259 2.00 14.76 -15.99
CA ALA A 259 1.37 15.38 -17.14
C ALA A 259 1.26 16.90 -16.98
N SER A 260 0.91 17.38 -15.78
CA SER A 260 0.82 18.81 -15.47
C SER A 260 2.20 19.48 -15.55
N ALA A 261 3.24 18.87 -14.97
CA ALA A 261 4.61 19.38 -15.04
C ALA A 261 5.17 19.38 -16.47
N ALA A 262 4.82 18.39 -17.30
CA ALA A 262 5.18 18.38 -18.72
C ALA A 262 4.47 19.49 -19.51
N THR A 263 3.18 19.75 -19.20
CA THR A 263 2.38 20.79 -19.85
C THR A 263 2.88 22.19 -19.50
N ASP A 264 3.22 22.42 -18.22
CA ASP A 264 3.81 23.69 -17.77
C ASP A 264 5.20 23.94 -18.36
N TYR A 265 6.00 22.89 -18.56
CA TYR A 265 7.28 23.02 -19.24
C TYR A 265 7.16 23.31 -20.75
N LEU A 266 6.10 22.77 -21.38
CA LEU A 266 5.80 23.02 -22.79
C LEU A 266 5.08 24.36 -23.02
N ALA A 267 4.55 25.00 -21.97
CA ALA A 267 3.90 26.31 -22.06
C ALA A 267 4.93 27.39 -22.46
N GLY A 268 4.88 27.80 -23.73
CA GLY A 268 5.78 28.80 -24.32
C GLY A 268 6.96 28.23 -25.12
N ARG A 269 6.97 26.91 -25.40
CA ARG A 269 7.95 26.28 -26.30
C ARG A 269 7.24 25.51 -27.42
N ASP A 270 7.78 25.56 -28.63
CA ASP A 270 7.15 24.96 -29.81
C ASP A 270 7.18 23.42 -29.72
N ALA A 271 6.03 22.82 -29.40
CA ALA A 271 5.86 21.41 -29.02
C ALA A 271 5.88 20.42 -30.19
N THR A 272 6.41 20.86 -31.34
CA THR A 272 6.36 20.14 -32.62
C THR A 272 7.63 19.32 -32.88
N GLY A 273 8.75 19.64 -32.22
CA GLY A 273 10.02 18.91 -32.35
C GLY A 273 10.11 17.70 -31.41
N LYS A 274 10.36 16.49 -31.93
CA LYS A 274 10.59 15.26 -31.13
C LYS A 274 11.65 15.42 -30.02
N LEU A 275 12.65 16.29 -30.22
CA LEU A 275 13.68 16.64 -29.24
C LEU A 275 13.16 17.53 -28.09
N VAL A 276 12.19 18.41 -28.35
CA VAL A 276 11.59 19.30 -27.34
C VAL A 276 10.71 18.50 -26.38
N ARG A 277 9.99 17.48 -26.87
CA ARG A 277 9.23 16.56 -26.01
C ARG A 277 10.14 15.71 -25.13
N ALA A 278 11.25 15.23 -25.66
CA ALA A 278 12.23 14.46 -24.88
C ALA A 278 12.87 15.32 -23.76
N HIS A 279 13.19 16.58 -24.04
CA HIS A 279 13.71 17.52 -23.04
C HIS A 279 12.62 17.96 -22.04
N ALA A 280 11.35 18.06 -22.46
CA ALA A 280 10.23 18.35 -21.58
C ALA A 280 9.95 17.27 -20.55
N THR A 281 10.07 16.01 -20.95
CA THR A 281 9.96 14.88 -20.02
C THR A 281 11.12 14.86 -19.02
N ILE A 282 12.29 15.40 -19.35
CA ILE A 282 13.46 15.43 -18.45
C ILE A 282 13.34 16.59 -17.44
N GLU A 283 12.82 17.73 -17.86
CA GLU A 283 12.78 18.93 -17.02
C GLU A 283 11.46 19.09 -16.21
N SER A 284 10.41 18.35 -16.58
CA SER A 284 9.24 18.15 -15.72
C SER A 284 9.60 17.49 -14.39
N TYR A 285 10.68 16.68 -14.34
CA TYR A 285 11.15 16.04 -13.12
C TYR A 285 11.98 16.95 -12.22
N THR A 286 12.65 17.98 -12.76
CA THR A 286 13.52 18.87 -11.99
C THR A 286 12.79 20.12 -11.47
N THR A 287 11.76 20.57 -12.20
CA THR A 287 11.05 21.82 -11.87
C THR A 287 10.09 21.66 -10.69
N ALA A 288 9.64 20.44 -10.38
CA ALA A 288 8.83 20.15 -9.20
C ALA A 288 9.55 20.49 -7.87
N PHE A 289 10.86 20.71 -7.90
CA PHE A 289 11.68 20.85 -6.70
C PHE A 289 12.55 22.11 -6.61
N ASP A 290 12.52 23.01 -7.61
CA ASP A 290 13.22 24.28 -7.48
C ASP A 290 12.36 25.31 -6.72
N ARG A 291 12.93 25.82 -5.62
CA ARG A 291 12.31 26.74 -4.65
C ARG A 291 12.13 28.16 -5.22
N ARG A 292 12.56 28.42 -6.47
CA ARG A 292 12.70 29.77 -7.06
C ARG A 292 11.49 30.32 -7.80
N THR A 293 10.46 29.54 -8.11
CA THR A 293 9.29 30.01 -8.89
C THR A 293 8.04 30.29 -8.06
N ARG A 294 8.18 30.77 -6.82
CA ARG A 294 7.05 31.18 -5.96
C ARG A 294 6.32 32.46 -6.38
N THR A 295 6.70 33.09 -7.49
CA THR A 295 6.20 34.42 -7.88
C THR A 295 5.01 34.47 -8.87
N PRO A 296 4.71 33.47 -9.74
CA PRO A 296 3.58 33.62 -10.68
C PRO A 296 2.21 33.41 -10.04
N PHE A 297 2.10 32.61 -8.98
CA PHE A 297 0.83 32.21 -8.35
C PHE A 297 0.05 33.39 -7.73
N LEU A 298 0.75 34.45 -7.30
CA LEU A 298 0.11 35.62 -6.70
C LEU A 298 -0.54 36.56 -7.75
N ASN A 299 -0.16 36.44 -9.03
CA ASN A 299 -0.71 37.28 -10.09
C ASN A 299 -2.01 36.74 -10.70
N SER A 300 -2.32 35.44 -10.54
CA SER A 300 -3.58 34.85 -11.02
C SER A 300 -4.78 35.17 -10.13
N LEU A 301 -4.57 35.41 -8.83
CA LEU A 301 -5.61 35.78 -7.87
C LEU A 301 -6.08 37.24 -7.95
N ARG A 302 -5.44 38.07 -8.78
CA ARG A 302 -5.90 39.44 -9.08
C ARG A 302 -6.79 39.54 -10.33
N ARG A 303 -6.99 38.44 -11.05
CA ARG A 303 -7.82 38.39 -12.27
C ARG A 303 -9.03 37.46 -12.15
N VAL A 304 -9.50 37.25 -10.92
CA VAL A 304 -10.83 36.72 -10.57
C VAL A 304 -11.42 37.69 -9.57
#